data_AF-A0A4Q3J5X0-F1
#
_entry.id   AF-A0A4Q3J5X0-F1
#
_cell.length_a   1.000
_cell.length_b   1.000
_cell.length_c   1.000
_cell.angle_alpha   90.00
_cell.angle_beta   90.00
_cell.angle_gamma   90.00
#
_symmetry.space_group_name_H-M   'P 1'
#
loop_
_entity.id
_entity.type
_entity.pdbx_description
1 polymer ?
#
loop_
_entity_poly.entity_id
_entity_poly.type
_entity_poly.pdbx_seq_one_letter_code
_entity_poly.pdbx_strand_id
1 'polypeptide(L)'
;DRLNVQGNRLMTADLDGDGYPDLLVHRIGTTARTVVATAQADSAKWSMRILMNRPGPDGGRTFVDATVDSGYGVLPGATTSGPELRVAHLAAAADVDNDGDLDLFSGTTPDPTADETKTPDTGDRSQILLNDGHGVFTLAPPSDVTPPLKPRLPTSGATFVDADRDGKIDLFVGFWYRAYGESDFGAQAQLYRGNGDGTFTLATEPAGLKTKATGGNKTLAEGANPRPAYGVTSCDLDDDGAPELMVSAYGRQWNLLYRNDGKGAFSEVGQPSGFAGDDNRDYTSNEFFACYCTVHPDAVDCEGVKAPQLQCPTPADAAWRPGIDDQPWRSNGNTFSTFCGDIDGDGRNDLYNAEIHHWWAGAASDSSQVLRNVSGAEGLR
;
A
#
# COMPACT_ATOMS: atom_id res chain seq x y z
N ASP A 1 -35.03 1.76 -1.37
CA ASP A 1 -34.16 0.63 -1.74
C ASP A 1 -32.81 0.73 -1.04
N ARG A 2 -32.22 -0.38 -0.62
CA ARG A 2 -30.90 -0.41 0.03
C ARG A 2 -29.82 -0.53 -1.04
N LEU A 3 -28.76 0.27 -0.96
CA LEU A 3 -27.59 0.13 -1.83
C LEU A 3 -26.87 -1.18 -1.51
N ASN A 4 -26.76 -2.09 -2.47
CA ASN A 4 -25.97 -3.32 -2.33
C ASN A 4 -24.51 -3.04 -2.76
N VAL A 5 -23.69 -2.62 -1.81
CA VAL A 5 -22.29 -2.22 -2.03
C VAL A 5 -21.38 -3.29 -1.43
N GLN A 6 -20.41 -3.76 -2.22
CA GLN A 6 -19.39 -4.70 -1.78
C GLN A 6 -18.02 -4.18 -2.17
N GLY A 7 -17.08 -4.26 -1.25
CA GLY A 7 -15.68 -3.89 -1.47
C GLY A 7 -14.81 -4.37 -0.32
N ASN A 8 -13.51 -4.30 -0.53
CA ASN A 8 -12.50 -4.65 0.45
C ASN A 8 -11.47 -3.53 0.65
N ARG A 9 -11.68 -2.38 -0.01
CA ARG A 9 -11.02 -1.11 0.27
C ARG A 9 -12.06 -0.01 0.37
N LEU A 10 -11.86 0.86 1.33
CA LEU A 10 -12.71 2.01 1.62
C LEU A 10 -11.80 3.22 1.82
N MET A 11 -12.18 4.34 1.25
CA MET A 11 -11.60 5.64 1.50
C MET A 11 -12.74 6.61 1.81
N THR A 12 -12.47 7.57 2.68
CA THR A 12 -13.43 8.60 3.08
C THR A 12 -12.83 9.98 2.85
N ALA A 13 -13.58 10.88 2.24
CA ALA A 13 -13.22 12.28 2.06
C ALA A 13 -14.50 13.10 1.84
N ASP A 14 -14.47 14.39 2.13
CA ASP A 14 -15.54 15.33 1.79
C ASP A 14 -15.27 15.85 0.37
N LEU A 15 -15.85 15.20 -0.64
CA LEU A 15 -15.51 15.43 -2.05
C LEU A 15 -16.25 16.63 -2.65
N ASP A 16 -17.23 17.18 -1.95
CA ASP A 16 -18.00 18.33 -2.40
C ASP A 16 -18.04 19.49 -1.41
N GLY A 17 -17.18 19.44 -0.38
CA GLY A 17 -16.97 20.50 0.58
C GLY A 17 -18.19 20.80 1.46
N ASP A 18 -19.11 19.84 1.61
CA ASP A 18 -20.34 20.03 2.37
C ASP A 18 -20.20 19.80 3.89
N GLY A 19 -18.98 19.47 4.32
CA GLY A 19 -18.58 19.27 5.71
C GLY A 19 -18.82 17.84 6.21
N TYR A 20 -19.16 16.90 5.33
CA TYR A 20 -19.43 15.52 5.71
C TYR A 20 -18.70 14.53 4.81
N PRO A 21 -18.20 13.43 5.37
CA PRO A 21 -17.46 12.45 4.58
C PRO A 21 -18.36 11.66 3.63
N ASP A 22 -17.91 11.56 2.39
CA ASP A 22 -18.34 10.65 1.34
C ASP A 22 -17.52 9.35 1.38
N LEU A 23 -17.95 8.35 0.61
CA LEU A 23 -17.28 7.05 0.54
C LEU A 23 -16.85 6.70 -0.88
N LEU A 24 -15.58 6.32 -1.03
CA LEU A 24 -15.08 5.58 -2.18
C LEU A 24 -14.86 4.13 -1.76
N VAL A 25 -15.55 3.21 -2.44
CA VAL A 25 -15.43 1.78 -2.18
C VAL A 25 -14.82 1.10 -3.38
N HIS A 26 -13.76 0.32 -3.20
CA HIS A 26 -13.15 -0.46 -4.28
C HIS A 26 -13.17 -1.95 -3.97
N ARG A 27 -13.23 -2.73 -5.05
CA ARG A 27 -13.09 -4.18 -5.03
C ARG A 27 -11.77 -4.57 -5.69
N ILE A 28 -10.84 -5.09 -4.90
CA ILE A 28 -9.59 -5.65 -5.41
C ILE A 28 -9.87 -7.00 -6.07
N GLY A 29 -9.25 -7.25 -7.22
CA GLY A 29 -9.19 -8.58 -7.84
C GLY A 29 -9.87 -8.70 -9.21
N THR A 30 -10.42 -7.61 -9.76
CA THR A 30 -10.86 -7.58 -11.16
C THR A 30 -10.05 -6.56 -11.95
N THR A 31 -9.35 -7.02 -12.98
CA THR A 31 -8.70 -6.15 -13.97
C THR A 31 -9.60 -5.87 -15.18
N ALA A 32 -10.85 -6.37 -15.15
CA ALA A 32 -11.85 -6.05 -16.15
C ALA A 32 -12.57 -4.74 -15.80
N ARG A 33 -12.88 -3.94 -16.82
CA ARG A 33 -13.72 -2.75 -16.70
C ARG A 33 -15.14 -3.12 -16.27
N THR A 34 -15.75 -2.25 -15.47
CA THR A 34 -17.16 -2.40 -15.10
C THR A 34 -18.03 -1.92 -16.26
N VAL A 35 -18.87 -2.79 -16.81
CA VAL A 35 -19.88 -2.42 -17.83
C VAL A 35 -21.17 -2.01 -17.12
N VAL A 36 -21.51 -0.73 -17.16
CA VAL A 36 -22.60 -0.12 -16.36
C VAL A 36 -23.94 -0.81 -16.60
N ALA A 37 -24.31 -1.04 -17.86
CA ALA A 37 -25.62 -1.60 -18.21
C ALA A 37 -25.85 -3.02 -17.66
N THR A 38 -24.81 -3.86 -17.62
CA THR A 38 -24.90 -5.23 -17.11
C THR A 38 -24.63 -5.32 -15.62
N ALA A 39 -23.79 -4.43 -15.08
CA ALA A 39 -23.49 -4.35 -13.66
C ALA A 39 -24.62 -3.70 -12.86
N GLN A 40 -25.47 -2.87 -13.46
CA GLN A 40 -26.64 -2.29 -12.78
C GLN A 40 -27.61 -3.37 -12.27
N ALA A 41 -27.70 -4.50 -12.97
CA ALA A 41 -28.53 -5.64 -12.57
C ALA A 41 -27.99 -6.38 -11.33
N ASP A 42 -26.72 -6.18 -10.98
CA ASP A 42 -26.08 -6.73 -9.79
C ASP A 42 -24.93 -5.82 -9.34
N SER A 43 -25.26 -4.85 -8.48
CA SER A 43 -24.32 -3.82 -8.04
C SER A 43 -23.10 -4.35 -7.26
N ALA A 44 -23.11 -5.64 -6.86
CA ALA A 44 -21.94 -6.32 -6.31
C ALA A 44 -20.84 -6.60 -7.35
N LYS A 45 -21.15 -6.48 -8.65
CA LYS A 45 -20.19 -6.67 -9.75
C LYS A 45 -19.38 -5.41 -10.09
N TRP A 46 -19.70 -4.28 -9.48
CA TRP A 46 -18.97 -3.04 -9.72
C TRP A 46 -17.58 -3.13 -9.07
N SER A 47 -16.55 -2.74 -9.82
CA SER A 47 -15.17 -2.69 -9.33
C SER A 47 -14.94 -1.54 -8.34
N MET A 48 -15.78 -0.50 -8.40
CA MET A 48 -15.71 0.67 -7.55
C MET A 48 -17.08 1.34 -7.39
N ARG A 49 -17.25 2.13 -6.32
CA ARG A 49 -18.43 2.94 -6.04
C ARG A 49 -18.03 4.28 -5.42
N ILE A 50 -18.70 5.35 -5.84
CA ILE A 50 -18.66 6.66 -5.18
C ILE A 50 -20.03 6.91 -4.58
N LEU A 51 -20.06 7.11 -3.27
CA LEU A 51 -21.27 7.30 -2.50
C LEU A 51 -21.20 8.65 -1.80
N MET A 52 -21.93 9.62 -2.34
CA MET A 52 -22.01 10.95 -1.77
C MET A 52 -22.95 10.93 -0.58
N ASN A 53 -22.50 11.43 0.56
CA ASN A 53 -23.31 11.62 1.73
C ASN A 53 -24.18 12.85 1.47
N ARG A 54 -25.51 12.71 1.46
CA ARG A 54 -26.46 13.76 1.07
C ARG A 54 -27.57 13.94 2.12
N PRO A 55 -28.19 15.12 2.24
CA PRO A 55 -29.39 15.28 3.05
C PRO A 55 -30.47 14.27 2.64
N GLY A 56 -30.98 13.54 3.62
CA GLY A 56 -32.06 12.57 3.45
C GLY A 56 -33.44 13.22 3.59
N PRO A 57 -34.50 12.54 3.11
CA PRO A 57 -35.87 13.06 3.16
C PRO A 57 -36.39 13.25 4.59
N ASP A 58 -35.85 12.52 5.56
CA ASP A 58 -36.27 12.55 6.97
C ASP A 58 -35.47 13.57 7.82
N GLY A 59 -34.69 14.45 7.19
CA GLY A 59 -33.81 15.41 7.87
C GLY A 59 -32.51 14.83 8.42
N GLY A 60 -32.28 13.51 8.27
CA GLY A 60 -30.98 12.87 8.46
C GLY A 60 -30.10 12.97 7.21
N ARG A 61 -29.06 12.13 7.10
CA ARG A 61 -28.27 11.96 5.87
C ARG A 61 -28.36 10.55 5.31
N THR A 62 -28.15 10.42 4.00
CA THR A 62 -28.14 9.15 3.27
C THR A 62 -27.04 9.16 2.23
N PHE A 63 -26.47 8.00 1.96
CA PHE A 63 -25.57 7.83 0.82
C PHE A 63 -26.36 7.75 -0.48
N VAL A 64 -25.93 8.51 -1.49
CA VAL A 64 -26.44 8.53 -2.85
C VAL A 64 -25.31 8.07 -3.77
N ASP A 65 -25.60 7.10 -4.63
CA ASP A 65 -24.61 6.60 -5.59
C ASP A 65 -24.36 7.66 -6.69
N ALA A 66 -23.12 8.11 -6.79
CA ALA A 66 -22.64 9.04 -7.82
C ALA A 66 -21.56 8.41 -8.71
N THR A 67 -21.43 7.08 -8.74
CA THR A 67 -20.29 6.39 -9.37
C THR A 67 -20.11 6.74 -10.85
N VAL A 68 -21.21 6.87 -11.60
CA VAL A 68 -21.16 7.24 -13.03
C VAL A 68 -21.03 8.75 -13.18
N ASP A 69 -21.89 9.50 -12.50
CA ASP A 69 -22.06 10.95 -12.66
C ASP A 69 -20.87 11.75 -12.12
N SER A 70 -20.16 11.22 -11.13
CA SER A 70 -18.92 11.82 -10.59
C SER A 70 -17.77 11.82 -11.60
N GLY A 71 -17.83 11.10 -12.72
CA GLY A 71 -16.69 11.06 -13.66
C GLY A 71 -15.45 10.31 -13.16
N TYR A 72 -15.43 9.77 -11.93
CA TYR A 72 -14.26 9.05 -11.41
C TYR A 72 -13.87 7.83 -12.26
N GLY A 73 -14.86 7.20 -12.90
CA GLY A 73 -14.69 6.07 -13.80
C GLY A 73 -14.41 6.43 -15.26
N VAL A 74 -14.20 7.71 -15.59
CA VAL A 74 -14.05 8.16 -16.98
C VAL A 74 -12.86 7.50 -17.68
N LEU A 75 -13.02 7.15 -18.95
CA LEU A 75 -11.95 6.59 -19.75
C LEU A 75 -11.02 7.68 -20.32
N PRO A 76 -9.72 7.41 -20.49
CA PRO A 76 -8.81 8.35 -21.16
C PRO A 76 -9.34 8.80 -22.53
N GLY A 77 -9.38 10.12 -22.75
CA GLY A 77 -9.91 10.74 -23.96
C GLY A 77 -11.43 10.94 -24.01
N ALA A 78 -12.17 10.50 -22.98
CA ALA A 78 -13.58 10.80 -22.82
C ALA A 78 -13.79 11.99 -21.86
N THR A 79 -14.90 12.71 -22.03
CA THR A 79 -15.28 13.84 -21.16
C THR A 79 -16.30 13.45 -20.07
N THR A 80 -16.94 12.30 -20.20
CA THR A 80 -17.92 11.76 -19.25
C THR A 80 -17.77 10.24 -19.16
N SER A 81 -18.16 9.65 -18.02
CA SER A 81 -18.25 8.19 -17.88
C SER A 81 -19.13 7.58 -18.98
N GLY A 82 -18.63 6.53 -19.62
CA GLY A 82 -19.31 5.84 -20.72
C GLY A 82 -20.05 4.57 -20.26
N PRO A 83 -20.39 3.67 -21.19
CA PRO A 83 -20.98 2.36 -20.84
C PRO A 83 -20.02 1.47 -20.06
N GLU A 84 -18.73 1.81 -20.04
CA GLU A 84 -17.68 1.17 -19.26
C GLU A 84 -17.00 2.17 -18.36
N LEU A 85 -16.61 1.73 -17.16
CA LEU A 85 -15.80 2.49 -16.22
C LEU A 85 -14.39 1.92 -16.18
N ARG A 86 -13.39 2.80 -16.10
CA ARG A 86 -11.98 2.41 -15.95
C ARG A 86 -11.78 1.52 -14.73
N VAL A 87 -10.74 0.72 -14.74
CA VAL A 87 -10.31 -0.03 -13.55
C VAL A 87 -9.72 0.93 -12.52
N ALA A 88 -10.15 0.82 -11.27
CA ALA A 88 -9.54 1.48 -10.11
C ALA A 88 -9.64 0.54 -8.90
N HIS A 89 -8.59 0.49 -8.09
CA HIS A 89 -8.47 -0.45 -6.97
C HIS A 89 -8.22 0.22 -5.62
N LEU A 90 -7.91 1.52 -5.63
CA LEU A 90 -7.78 2.36 -4.45
C LEU A 90 -7.87 3.83 -4.85
N ALA A 91 -8.09 4.69 -3.87
CA ALA A 91 -7.94 6.13 -4.00
C ALA A 91 -7.19 6.72 -2.80
N ALA A 92 -6.52 7.85 -3.02
CA ALA A 92 -6.10 8.80 -2.00
C ALA A 92 -6.57 10.19 -2.44
N ALA A 93 -6.84 11.09 -1.49
CA ALA A 93 -7.25 12.46 -1.78
C ALA A 93 -6.26 13.49 -1.23
N ALA A 94 -6.08 14.55 -1.98
CA ALA A 94 -5.41 15.80 -1.60
C ALA A 94 -5.77 16.86 -2.64
N ASP A 95 -5.62 18.13 -2.30
CA ASP A 95 -5.69 19.25 -3.25
C ASP A 95 -4.36 19.31 -4.03
N VAL A 96 -4.34 18.78 -5.27
CA VAL A 96 -3.08 18.57 -6.02
C VAL A 96 -2.76 19.70 -7.00
N ASP A 97 -3.72 20.57 -7.28
CA ASP A 97 -3.55 21.76 -8.11
C ASP A 97 -3.74 23.08 -7.34
N ASN A 98 -3.93 22.99 -6.02
CA ASN A 98 -4.00 24.09 -5.07
C ASN A 98 -5.18 25.05 -5.39
N ASP A 99 -6.32 24.47 -5.76
CA ASP A 99 -7.57 25.19 -6.04
C ASP A 99 -8.55 25.20 -4.85
N GLY A 100 -8.26 24.41 -3.81
CA GLY A 100 -9.04 24.30 -2.58
C GLY A 100 -9.97 23.08 -2.53
N ASP A 101 -10.05 22.30 -3.60
CA ASP A 101 -10.91 21.12 -3.68
C ASP A 101 -10.09 19.82 -3.55
N LEU A 102 -10.69 18.77 -2.99
CA LEU A 102 -10.01 17.49 -2.87
C LEU A 102 -10.02 16.74 -4.20
N ASP A 103 -8.85 16.58 -4.81
CA ASP A 103 -8.61 15.73 -5.97
C ASP A 103 -8.35 14.29 -5.57
N LEU A 104 -8.23 13.40 -6.58
CA LEU A 104 -8.01 11.99 -6.35
C LEU A 104 -6.81 11.45 -7.13
N PHE A 105 -5.87 10.84 -6.41
CA PHE A 105 -5.06 9.79 -6.99
C PHE A 105 -5.88 8.50 -7.02
N SER A 106 -5.99 7.88 -8.19
CA SER A 106 -6.63 6.59 -8.35
C SER A 106 -5.62 5.54 -8.78
N GLY A 107 -5.42 4.53 -7.92
CA GLY A 107 -4.43 3.48 -8.15
C GLY A 107 -5.00 2.26 -8.85
N THR A 108 -4.23 1.67 -9.76
CA THR A 108 -4.52 0.35 -10.33
C THR A 108 -3.50 -0.69 -9.90
N THR A 109 -3.99 -1.91 -9.60
CA THR A 109 -3.19 -3.07 -9.21
C THR A 109 -3.25 -4.14 -10.32
N PRO A 110 -2.74 -3.88 -11.54
CA PRO A 110 -2.69 -4.92 -12.56
C PRO A 110 -1.73 -6.03 -12.12
N ASP A 111 -2.08 -7.29 -12.35
CA ASP A 111 -1.14 -8.39 -12.18
C ASP A 111 -0.06 -8.32 -13.27
N PRO A 112 1.23 -8.08 -12.91
CA PRO A 112 2.31 -7.99 -13.89
C PRO A 112 2.67 -9.34 -14.50
N THR A 113 2.21 -10.45 -13.91
CA THR A 113 2.49 -11.83 -14.34
C THR A 113 1.30 -12.52 -15.00
N ALA A 114 0.15 -11.87 -15.04
CA ALA A 114 -1.04 -12.49 -15.57
C ALA A 114 -0.90 -12.83 -17.06
N ASP A 115 -1.41 -14.01 -17.40
CA ASP A 115 -1.54 -14.46 -18.77
C ASP A 115 -2.51 -13.52 -19.51
N GLU A 116 -1.95 -12.66 -20.38
CA GLU A 116 -2.71 -11.67 -21.14
C GLU A 116 -3.78 -12.31 -22.05
N THR A 117 -3.69 -13.62 -22.33
CA THR A 117 -4.73 -14.35 -23.06
C THR A 117 -5.98 -14.63 -22.22
N LYS A 118 -5.86 -14.62 -20.89
CA LYS A 118 -6.94 -14.92 -19.93
C LYS A 118 -7.47 -13.68 -19.24
N THR A 119 -6.61 -12.70 -18.95
CA THR A 119 -6.98 -11.42 -18.35
C THR A 119 -6.37 -10.29 -19.18
N PRO A 120 -7.08 -9.80 -20.21
CA PRO A 120 -6.59 -8.75 -21.07
C PRO A 120 -6.32 -7.47 -20.27
N ASP A 121 -5.23 -6.80 -20.60
CA ASP A 121 -4.92 -5.47 -20.08
C ASP A 121 -5.76 -4.44 -20.83
N THR A 122 -6.63 -3.76 -20.08
CA THR A 122 -7.54 -2.74 -20.61
C THR A 122 -6.81 -1.43 -20.95
N GLY A 123 -5.53 -1.32 -20.60
CA GLY A 123 -4.75 -0.09 -20.73
C GLY A 123 -4.97 0.90 -19.59
N ASP A 124 -5.82 0.57 -18.61
CA ASP A 124 -6.08 1.43 -17.45
C ASP A 124 -4.87 1.46 -16.52
N ARG A 125 -4.48 2.65 -16.08
CA ARG A 125 -3.31 2.92 -15.26
C ARG A 125 -3.69 3.80 -14.07
N SER A 126 -2.78 3.91 -13.11
CA SER A 126 -2.93 4.89 -12.04
C SER A 126 -2.93 6.30 -12.62
N GLN A 127 -3.81 7.15 -12.12
CA GLN A 127 -4.07 8.49 -12.67
C GLN A 127 -4.48 9.47 -11.58
N ILE A 128 -4.26 10.75 -11.86
CA ILE A 128 -4.81 11.87 -11.09
C ILE A 128 -6.14 12.29 -11.73
N LEU A 129 -7.12 12.59 -10.88
CA LEU A 129 -8.40 13.14 -11.27
C LEU A 129 -8.64 14.45 -10.53
N LEU A 130 -8.89 15.51 -11.28
CA LEU A 130 -9.18 16.85 -10.77
C LEU A 130 -10.66 16.98 -10.46
N ASN A 131 -10.98 17.46 -9.27
CA ASN A 131 -12.33 17.73 -8.81
C ASN A 131 -12.78 19.14 -9.22
N ASP A 132 -14.09 19.38 -9.29
CA ASP A 132 -14.67 20.71 -9.53
C ASP A 132 -15.25 21.34 -8.26
N GLY A 133 -14.92 20.77 -7.09
CA GLY A 133 -15.47 21.14 -5.79
C GLY A 133 -16.88 20.60 -5.52
N HIS A 134 -17.45 19.81 -6.43
CA HIS A 134 -18.79 19.24 -6.29
C HIS A 134 -18.81 17.71 -6.39
N GLY A 135 -17.64 17.07 -6.35
CA GLY A 135 -17.47 15.63 -6.51
C GLY A 135 -17.59 15.18 -7.96
N VAL A 136 -17.33 16.08 -8.92
CA VAL A 136 -17.27 15.76 -10.35
C VAL A 136 -15.81 15.85 -10.82
N PHE A 137 -15.32 14.72 -11.29
CA PHE A 137 -13.91 14.48 -11.58
C PHE A 137 -13.63 14.44 -13.09
N THR A 138 -12.51 15.03 -13.48
CA THR A 138 -11.93 14.92 -14.83
C THR A 138 -10.49 14.41 -14.74
N LEU A 139 -9.96 13.80 -15.81
CA LEU A 139 -8.57 13.34 -15.79
C LEU A 139 -7.62 14.54 -15.87
N ALA A 140 -6.63 14.58 -14.97
CA ALA A 140 -5.53 15.53 -15.07
C ALA A 140 -4.68 15.27 -16.33
N PRO A 141 -3.90 16.26 -16.80
CA PRO A 141 -2.93 16.04 -17.85
C PRO A 141 -1.97 14.87 -17.52
N PRO A 142 -1.60 14.03 -18.51
CA PRO A 142 -0.63 12.97 -18.29
C PRO A 142 0.71 13.53 -17.77
N SER A 143 1.24 12.91 -16.73
CA SER A 143 2.51 13.23 -16.09
C SER A 143 3.19 11.95 -15.58
N ASP A 144 4.32 12.04 -14.89
CA ASP A 144 5.14 10.86 -14.56
C ASP A 144 4.42 9.84 -13.66
N VAL A 145 3.40 10.28 -12.91
CA VAL A 145 2.53 9.42 -12.09
C VAL A 145 1.60 8.54 -12.91
N THR A 146 1.40 8.85 -14.20
CA THR A 146 0.66 8.00 -15.14
C THR A 146 1.65 7.08 -15.86
N PRO A 147 1.92 5.86 -15.34
CA PRO A 147 2.98 5.03 -15.88
C PRO A 147 2.69 4.64 -17.34
N PRO A 148 3.74 4.41 -18.16
CA PRO A 148 3.58 3.89 -19.51
C PRO A 148 2.92 2.50 -19.50
N LEU A 149 2.52 2.01 -20.67
CA LEU A 149 1.86 0.71 -20.80
C LEU A 149 2.68 -0.46 -20.22
N LYS A 150 4.02 -0.38 -20.25
CA LYS A 150 4.95 -1.35 -19.66
C LYS A 150 6.17 -0.65 -19.03
N PRO A 151 6.71 -1.14 -17.89
CA PRO A 151 6.19 -2.25 -17.08
C PRO A 151 4.92 -1.84 -16.30
N ARG A 152 4.03 -2.81 -16.06
CA ARG A 152 2.86 -2.58 -15.21
C ARG A 152 3.33 -2.48 -13.76
N LEU A 153 2.97 -1.40 -13.07
CA LEU A 153 3.26 -1.22 -11.66
C LEU A 153 2.01 -1.54 -10.83
N PRO A 154 2.01 -2.63 -10.04
CA PRO A 154 0.86 -3.04 -9.25
C PRO A 154 0.74 -2.15 -8.01
N THR A 155 0.03 -1.03 -8.13
CA THR A 155 -0.16 -0.07 -7.03
C THR A 155 -0.83 -0.77 -5.85
N SER A 156 -0.22 -0.71 -4.68
CA SER A 156 -0.75 -1.34 -3.47
C SER A 156 -1.25 -0.32 -2.45
N GLY A 157 -0.63 0.86 -2.38
CA GLY A 157 -1.04 1.98 -1.54
C GLY A 157 -0.48 3.30 -2.05
N ALA A 158 -1.02 4.40 -1.55
CA ALA A 158 -0.54 5.74 -1.84
C ALA A 158 -0.80 6.66 -0.65
N THR A 159 0.06 7.65 -0.47
CA THR A 159 -0.09 8.70 0.53
C THR A 159 0.41 10.02 -0.04
N PHE A 160 -0.25 11.12 0.30
CA PHE A 160 0.16 12.46 -0.06
C PHE A 160 1.01 13.07 1.06
N VAL A 161 1.96 13.93 0.70
CA VAL A 161 2.89 14.59 1.63
C VAL A 161 3.44 15.86 0.99
N ASP A 162 3.69 16.92 1.73
CA ASP A 162 4.52 18.04 1.25
C ASP A 162 5.96 17.77 1.70
N ALA A 163 6.74 17.04 0.88
CA ALA A 163 7.99 16.45 1.34
C ALA A 163 9.12 17.48 1.49
N ASP A 164 9.13 18.52 0.66
CA ASP A 164 10.11 19.60 0.69
C ASP A 164 9.58 20.94 1.22
N ARG A 165 8.33 20.93 1.70
CA ARG A 165 7.65 22.08 2.33
C ARG A 165 7.52 23.26 1.37
N ASP A 166 7.34 22.99 0.09
CA ASP A 166 7.20 24.02 -0.94
C ASP A 166 5.75 24.47 -1.15
N GLY A 167 4.81 23.86 -0.41
CA GLY A 167 3.38 24.15 -0.47
C GLY A 167 2.65 23.45 -1.62
N LYS A 168 3.32 22.53 -2.33
CA LYS A 168 2.72 21.69 -3.37
C LYS A 168 2.73 20.25 -2.87
N ILE A 169 1.58 19.60 -2.93
CA ILE A 169 1.48 18.25 -2.39
C ILE A 169 2.17 17.24 -3.33
N ASP A 170 3.08 16.47 -2.76
CA ASP A 170 3.74 15.34 -3.39
C ASP A 170 2.97 14.04 -3.15
N LEU A 171 3.28 13.03 -3.95
CA LEU A 171 2.64 11.72 -3.88
C LEU A 171 3.69 10.62 -3.71
N PHE A 172 3.56 9.82 -2.66
CA PHE A 172 4.33 8.60 -2.46
C PHE A 172 3.47 7.37 -2.72
N VAL A 173 3.94 6.51 -3.63
CA VAL A 173 3.19 5.35 -4.13
C VAL A 173 3.94 4.06 -3.83
N GLY A 174 3.27 3.14 -3.14
CA GLY A 174 3.75 1.78 -2.90
C GLY A 174 3.29 0.80 -3.97
N PHE A 175 4.12 -0.20 -4.26
CA PHE A 175 3.81 -1.23 -5.24
C PHE A 175 4.02 -2.64 -4.67
N TRP A 176 3.26 -3.58 -5.22
CA TRP A 176 3.31 -5.00 -4.87
C TRP A 176 4.56 -5.71 -5.46
N TYR A 177 4.47 -7.03 -5.66
CA TYR A 177 5.51 -7.83 -6.33
C TYR A 177 5.68 -7.48 -7.81
N ARG A 178 6.92 -7.64 -8.31
CA ARG A 178 7.20 -7.65 -9.76
C ARG A 178 6.95 -9.02 -10.40
N ALA A 179 7.03 -10.09 -9.63
CA ALA A 179 6.75 -11.45 -10.06
C ALA A 179 6.09 -12.26 -8.93
N TYR A 180 4.99 -12.96 -9.22
CA TYR A 180 4.30 -13.78 -8.24
C TYR A 180 5.13 -15.04 -7.89
N GLY A 181 5.18 -15.40 -6.61
CA GLY A 181 5.92 -16.58 -6.12
C GLY A 181 7.39 -16.30 -5.76
N GLU A 182 7.92 -15.13 -6.08
CA GLU A 182 9.25 -14.70 -5.65
C GLU A 182 9.12 -13.66 -4.53
N SER A 183 8.98 -14.14 -3.28
CA SER A 183 8.69 -13.33 -2.08
C SER A 183 9.69 -12.20 -1.79
N ASP A 184 10.82 -12.16 -2.51
CA ASP A 184 11.89 -11.18 -2.34
C ASP A 184 11.93 -10.09 -3.43
N PHE A 185 11.02 -10.14 -4.41
CA PHE A 185 11.02 -9.24 -5.58
C PHE A 185 9.90 -8.21 -5.55
N GLY A 186 10.04 -7.23 -4.67
CA GLY A 186 9.19 -6.04 -4.64
C GLY A 186 9.44 -5.08 -5.81
N ALA A 187 8.41 -4.31 -6.18
CA ALA A 187 8.60 -3.11 -6.98
C ALA A 187 8.98 -1.92 -6.08
N GLN A 188 9.95 -1.11 -6.53
CA GLN A 188 10.38 0.11 -5.83
C GLN A 188 9.21 1.07 -5.64
N ALA A 189 8.90 1.43 -4.39
CA ALA A 189 8.00 2.54 -4.07
C ALA A 189 8.54 3.86 -4.66
N GLN A 190 7.66 4.72 -5.16
CA GLN A 190 8.07 5.91 -5.90
C GLN A 190 7.53 7.17 -5.24
N LEU A 191 8.39 8.18 -5.14
CA LEU A 191 7.99 9.54 -4.80
C LEU A 191 7.85 10.34 -6.08
N TYR A 192 6.76 11.08 -6.19
CA TYR A 192 6.48 12.00 -7.26
C TYR A 192 6.29 13.40 -6.67
N ARG A 193 7.10 14.35 -7.12
CA ARG A 193 6.97 15.75 -6.71
C ARG A 193 5.78 16.40 -7.40
N GLY A 194 4.92 17.06 -6.63
CA GLY A 194 3.79 17.84 -7.16
C GLY A 194 4.26 19.11 -7.86
N ASN A 195 3.73 19.38 -9.05
CA ASN A 195 4.04 20.63 -9.74
C ASN A 195 3.10 21.78 -9.34
N GLY A 196 2.00 21.47 -8.63
CA GLY A 196 0.98 22.42 -8.18
C GLY A 196 -0.05 22.78 -9.25
N ASP A 197 -0.19 21.95 -10.28
CA ASP A 197 -1.12 22.10 -11.40
C ASP A 197 -1.80 20.76 -11.75
N GLY A 198 -1.85 19.83 -10.79
CA GLY A 198 -2.36 18.48 -10.99
C GLY A 198 -1.38 17.53 -11.68
N THR A 199 -0.20 18.00 -12.09
CA THR A 199 0.85 17.17 -12.69
C THR A 199 1.98 16.86 -11.71
N PHE A 200 2.69 15.76 -11.99
CA PHE A 200 3.70 15.21 -11.10
C PHE A 200 5.00 14.85 -11.84
N THR A 201 6.14 15.03 -11.17
CA THR A 201 7.49 14.68 -11.67
C THR A 201 8.10 13.56 -10.83
N LEU A 202 8.64 12.50 -11.43
CA LEU A 202 9.27 11.41 -10.69
C LEU A 202 10.50 11.91 -9.92
N ALA A 203 10.46 11.80 -8.59
CA ALA A 203 11.48 12.35 -7.68
C ALA A 203 12.20 11.28 -6.84
N THR A 204 11.89 9.98 -7.01
CA THR A 204 12.44 8.88 -6.21
C THR A 204 13.98 8.90 -6.08
N GLU A 205 14.72 9.01 -7.18
CA GLU A 205 16.18 9.02 -7.14
C GLU A 205 16.76 10.35 -6.63
N PRO A 206 16.30 11.53 -7.13
CA PRO A 206 16.70 12.82 -6.56
C PRO A 206 16.47 12.97 -5.05
N ALA A 207 15.40 12.36 -4.52
CA ALA A 207 15.05 12.39 -3.10
C ALA A 207 15.82 11.36 -2.25
N GLY A 208 16.72 10.56 -2.83
CA GLY A 208 17.53 9.58 -2.09
C GLY A 208 16.83 8.24 -1.80
N LEU A 209 15.64 7.99 -2.38
CA LEU A 209 14.82 6.80 -2.10
C LEU A 209 15.16 5.56 -2.96
N LYS A 210 16.20 5.65 -3.80
CA LYS A 210 16.57 4.56 -4.72
C LYS A 210 17.13 3.36 -3.96
N THR A 211 16.41 2.25 -4.02
CA THR A 211 16.87 0.95 -3.51
C THR A 211 17.88 0.29 -4.46
N LYS A 212 18.67 -0.63 -3.92
CA LYS A 212 19.54 -1.51 -4.70
C LYS A 212 18.69 -2.62 -5.30
N ALA A 213 19.05 -3.08 -6.51
CA ALA A 213 18.41 -4.26 -7.09
C ALA A 213 18.53 -5.46 -6.14
N THR A 214 17.48 -6.28 -6.06
CA THR A 214 17.52 -7.54 -5.31
C THR A 214 18.63 -8.42 -5.87
N GLY A 215 19.74 -8.56 -5.14
CA GLY A 215 21.00 -9.16 -5.59
C GLY A 215 21.45 -10.35 -4.75
N GLY A 216 20.53 -11.00 -4.04
CA GLY A 216 20.80 -12.12 -3.13
C GLY A 216 20.76 -11.74 -1.65
N ASN A 217 21.23 -12.64 -0.78
CA ASN A 217 21.07 -12.56 0.69
C ASN A 217 21.61 -11.26 1.27
N LYS A 218 22.72 -10.75 0.71
CA LYS A 218 23.37 -9.54 1.20
C LYS A 218 22.44 -8.33 1.17
N THR A 219 21.79 -8.06 0.03
CA THR A 219 20.87 -6.91 -0.10
C THR A 219 19.63 -7.06 0.77
N LEU A 220 19.16 -8.30 0.95
CA LEU A 220 18.01 -8.61 1.80
C LEU A 220 18.31 -8.36 3.28
N ALA A 221 19.47 -8.84 3.74
CA ALA A 221 19.96 -8.66 5.10
C ALA A 221 20.26 -7.19 5.43
N GLU A 222 20.84 -6.44 4.48
CA GLU A 222 21.12 -5.00 4.62
C GLU A 222 19.86 -4.13 4.59
N GLY A 223 18.68 -4.67 4.26
CA GLY A 223 17.49 -3.83 4.13
C GLY A 223 17.39 -3.02 2.83
N ALA A 224 18.37 -3.16 1.93
CA ALA A 224 18.59 -2.21 0.83
C ALA A 224 17.80 -2.49 -0.46
N ASN A 225 17.00 -3.56 -0.51
CA ASN A 225 16.24 -3.98 -1.69
C ASN A 225 14.81 -3.38 -1.71
N PRO A 226 14.15 -3.31 -2.88
CA PRO A 226 12.74 -2.96 -2.93
C PRO A 226 11.90 -4.03 -2.23
N ARG A 227 10.86 -3.57 -1.53
CA ARG A 227 9.93 -4.42 -0.77
C ARG A 227 8.58 -4.50 -1.48
N PRO A 228 7.92 -5.66 -1.51
CA PRO A 228 6.51 -5.73 -1.88
C PRO A 228 5.73 -4.99 -0.80
N ALA A 229 5.17 -3.84 -1.12
CA ALA A 229 4.45 -3.01 -0.17
C ALA A 229 2.98 -3.44 -0.11
N TYR A 230 2.39 -3.69 1.06
CA TYR A 230 0.93 -3.76 1.20
C TYR A 230 0.30 -2.38 1.36
N GLY A 231 1.02 -1.46 1.97
CA GLY A 231 0.61 -0.09 2.23
C GLY A 231 1.80 0.86 2.33
N VAL A 232 1.50 2.15 2.27
CA VAL A 232 2.45 3.24 2.54
C VAL A 232 1.74 4.30 3.37
N THR A 233 2.50 4.98 4.22
CA THR A 233 2.00 6.01 5.14
C THR A 233 3.03 7.15 5.20
N SER A 234 2.58 8.38 5.30
CA SER A 234 3.42 9.54 5.64
C SER A 234 3.06 10.02 7.04
N CYS A 235 4.05 10.41 7.84
CA CYS A 235 3.81 10.92 9.19
C CYS A 235 5.03 11.63 9.74
N ASP A 236 4.85 12.76 10.42
CA ASP A 236 5.91 13.44 11.16
C ASP A 236 6.18 12.68 12.47
N LEU A 237 7.17 11.78 12.46
CA LEU A 237 7.46 10.90 13.58
C LEU A 237 8.48 11.49 14.54
N ASP A 238 9.32 12.42 14.10
CA ASP A 238 10.28 13.08 14.99
C ASP A 238 9.94 14.53 15.37
N ASP A 239 8.72 14.98 15.02
CA ASP A 239 8.13 16.28 15.38
C ASP A 239 9.00 17.46 14.88
N ASP A 240 9.64 17.27 13.73
CA ASP A 240 10.47 18.30 13.08
C ASP A 240 9.67 19.13 12.05
N GLY A 241 8.43 18.72 11.78
CA GLY A 241 7.51 19.29 10.80
C GLY A 241 7.64 18.70 9.39
N ALA A 242 8.48 17.69 9.16
CA ALA A 242 8.68 17.04 7.86
C ALA A 242 8.30 15.58 7.98
N PRO A 243 7.20 15.17 7.33
CA PRO A 243 6.76 13.79 7.43
C PRO A 243 7.78 12.79 6.86
N GLU A 244 8.03 11.74 7.63
CA GLU A 244 8.66 10.49 7.19
C GLU A 244 7.78 9.79 6.15
N LEU A 245 8.42 8.91 5.36
CA LEU A 245 7.72 7.96 4.51
C LEU A 245 7.91 6.53 5.02
N MET A 246 6.82 5.79 5.14
CA MET A 246 6.82 4.41 5.62
C MET A 246 6.31 3.46 4.53
N VAL A 247 6.93 2.28 4.47
CA VAL A 247 6.47 1.17 3.62
C VAL A 247 6.19 -0.04 4.50
N SER A 248 4.91 -0.45 4.54
CA SER A 248 4.47 -1.70 5.15
C SER A 248 4.79 -2.87 4.22
N ALA A 249 5.81 -3.65 4.56
CA ALA A 249 6.37 -4.69 3.73
C ALA A 249 5.65 -6.04 3.89
N TYR A 250 5.56 -6.78 2.80
CA TYR A 250 5.09 -8.15 2.76
C TYR A 250 6.22 -9.12 2.45
N GLY A 251 5.96 -10.39 2.75
CA GLY A 251 6.89 -11.49 2.49
C GLY A 251 7.84 -11.74 3.65
N ARG A 252 7.47 -11.39 4.89
CA ARG A 252 8.35 -11.49 6.07
C ARG A 252 9.69 -10.82 5.78
N GLN A 253 9.61 -9.53 5.48
CA GLN A 253 10.74 -8.66 5.15
C GLN A 253 10.66 -7.42 6.04
N TRP A 254 11.78 -6.73 6.23
CA TRP A 254 11.79 -5.45 6.94
C TRP A 254 10.80 -4.46 6.32
N ASN A 255 10.00 -3.81 7.16
CA ASN A 255 9.40 -2.53 6.81
C ASN A 255 10.49 -1.49 6.53
N LEU A 256 10.16 -0.47 5.75
CA LEU A 256 11.08 0.63 5.45
C LEU A 256 10.56 1.90 6.11
N LEU A 257 11.45 2.63 6.78
CA LEU A 257 11.19 3.98 7.28
C LEU A 257 12.20 4.92 6.66
N TYR A 258 11.71 5.92 5.93
CA TYR A 258 12.53 6.95 5.32
C TYR A 258 12.37 8.25 6.11
N ARG A 259 13.42 8.65 6.84
CA ARG A 259 13.49 9.94 7.54
C ARG A 259 13.71 11.07 6.56
N ASN A 260 12.92 12.12 6.68
CA ASN A 260 13.06 13.33 5.89
C ASN A 260 14.10 14.27 6.55
N ASP A 261 14.87 15.04 5.76
CA ASP A 261 15.80 16.05 6.28
C ASP A 261 15.21 17.46 6.34
N GLY A 262 13.90 17.57 6.09
CA GLY A 262 13.16 18.83 6.03
C GLY A 262 13.27 19.56 4.69
N LYS A 263 13.96 18.99 3.70
CA LYS A 263 14.16 19.57 2.35
C LYS A 263 13.77 18.61 1.23
N GLY A 264 13.08 17.52 1.58
CA GLY A 264 12.66 16.47 0.64
C GLY A 264 13.76 15.48 0.27
N ALA A 265 14.87 15.43 1.03
CA ALA A 265 15.84 14.35 0.92
C ALA A 265 15.62 13.34 2.04
N PHE A 266 15.67 12.05 1.68
CA PHE A 266 15.31 10.96 2.58
C PHE A 266 16.47 10.01 2.84
N SER A 267 16.50 9.46 4.05
CA SER A 267 17.42 8.37 4.45
C SER A 267 16.65 7.20 5.03
N GLU A 268 16.93 5.98 4.57
CA GLU A 268 16.35 4.76 5.14
C GLU A 268 16.93 4.49 6.53
N VAL A 269 16.06 4.37 7.53
CA VAL A 269 16.37 4.20 8.95
C VAL A 269 15.47 3.16 9.64
N GLY A 270 14.82 2.27 8.89
CA GLY A 270 13.84 1.32 9.40
C GLY A 270 14.40 0.34 10.43
N GLN A 271 15.59 -0.21 10.18
CA GLN A 271 16.21 -1.15 11.13
C GLN A 271 16.47 -0.53 12.51
N PRO A 272 17.17 0.62 12.62
CA PRO A 272 17.42 1.24 13.92
C PRO A 272 16.19 1.91 14.53
N SER A 273 15.07 2.05 13.81
CA SER A 273 13.89 2.76 14.33
C SER A 273 12.94 1.89 15.13
N GLY A 274 13.04 0.56 15.05
CA GLY A 274 12.03 -0.36 15.59
C GLY A 274 10.81 -0.55 14.69
N PHE A 275 10.68 0.21 13.60
CA PHE A 275 9.58 0.05 12.64
C PHE A 275 9.78 -1.15 11.70
N ALA A 276 11.04 -1.46 11.35
CA ALA A 276 11.35 -2.56 10.43
C ALA A 276 10.78 -3.91 10.89
N GLY A 277 10.74 -4.14 12.21
CA GLY A 277 10.18 -5.31 12.87
C GLY A 277 10.71 -5.46 14.30
N ASP A 278 10.19 -6.42 15.05
CA ASP A 278 10.48 -6.60 16.48
C ASP A 278 11.80 -7.34 16.76
N ASP A 279 12.16 -7.56 18.03
CA ASP A 279 13.40 -8.28 18.40
C ASP A 279 13.27 -9.82 18.39
N ASN A 280 12.10 -10.37 18.09
CA ASN A 280 11.85 -11.81 18.15
C ASN A 280 12.39 -12.52 16.91
N ARG A 281 13.56 -13.15 17.04
CA ARG A 281 14.22 -13.90 15.96
C ARG A 281 14.08 -15.41 16.05
N ASP A 282 13.21 -15.91 16.94
CA ASP A 282 13.08 -17.35 17.19
C ASP A 282 12.20 -18.05 16.14
N TYR A 283 12.83 -18.53 15.08
CA TYR A 283 12.18 -19.30 14.03
C TYR A 283 11.96 -20.78 14.37
N THR A 284 12.35 -21.27 15.56
CA THR A 284 12.32 -22.72 15.87
C THR A 284 10.91 -23.33 15.92
N SER A 285 9.90 -22.46 16.07
CA SER A 285 8.48 -22.82 16.00
C SER A 285 7.88 -22.77 14.58
N ASN A 286 8.69 -22.48 13.56
CA ASN A 286 8.26 -22.49 12.17
C ASN A 286 8.05 -23.92 11.66
N GLU A 287 6.89 -24.18 11.07
CA GLU A 287 6.51 -25.51 10.60
C GLU A 287 7.38 -26.01 9.42
N PHE A 288 7.87 -25.10 8.58
CA PHE A 288 8.79 -25.48 7.49
C PHE A 288 10.20 -25.74 8.01
N PHE A 289 10.63 -25.07 9.09
CA PHE A 289 11.86 -25.42 9.78
C PHE A 289 11.74 -26.78 10.49
N ALA A 290 10.59 -27.06 11.12
CA ALA A 290 10.33 -28.38 11.68
C ALA A 290 10.40 -29.49 10.62
N CYS A 291 9.86 -29.26 9.42
CA CYS A 291 10.01 -30.17 8.29
C CYS A 291 11.47 -30.35 7.85
N TYR A 292 12.25 -29.27 7.78
CA TYR A 292 13.69 -29.31 7.51
C TYR A 292 14.43 -30.21 8.52
N CYS A 293 14.15 -30.05 9.82
CA CYS A 293 14.78 -30.85 10.87
C CYS A 293 14.43 -32.35 10.82
N THR A 294 13.34 -32.76 10.16
CA THR A 294 13.02 -34.19 9.99
C THR A 294 14.02 -34.94 9.10
N VAL A 295 14.70 -34.22 8.20
CA VAL A 295 15.71 -34.76 7.28
C VAL A 295 17.12 -34.26 7.59
N HIS A 296 17.25 -33.20 8.41
CA HIS A 296 18.52 -32.64 8.89
C HIS A 296 18.56 -32.54 10.44
N PRO A 297 18.43 -33.65 11.19
CA PRO A 297 18.27 -33.60 12.65
C PRO A 297 19.48 -33.04 13.41
N ASP A 298 20.68 -33.10 12.81
CA ASP A 298 21.93 -32.62 13.41
C ASP A 298 22.26 -31.16 13.02
N ALA A 299 21.38 -30.48 12.28
CA ALA A 299 21.56 -29.08 11.92
C ALA A 299 21.41 -28.15 13.13
N VAL A 300 21.98 -26.95 13.02
CA VAL A 300 21.87 -25.90 14.05
C VAL A 300 20.40 -25.61 14.31
N ASP A 301 20.07 -25.44 15.59
CA ASP A 301 18.72 -25.16 16.13
C ASP A 301 17.67 -26.26 15.90
N CYS A 302 18.02 -27.44 15.37
CA CYS A 302 17.08 -28.57 15.26
C CYS A 302 16.88 -29.35 16.57
N GLU A 303 17.77 -29.18 17.54
CA GLU A 303 17.64 -29.82 18.85
C GLU A 303 16.38 -29.34 19.57
N GLY A 304 15.48 -30.27 19.92
CA GLY A 304 14.24 -29.95 20.64
C GLY A 304 13.11 -29.38 19.79
N VAL A 305 13.30 -29.20 18.49
CA VAL A 305 12.24 -28.79 17.56
C VAL A 305 11.14 -29.85 17.54
N LYS A 306 9.90 -29.40 17.71
CA LYS A 306 8.74 -30.29 17.70
C LYS A 306 8.48 -30.83 16.30
N ALA A 307 7.91 -32.03 16.20
CA ALA A 307 7.49 -32.58 14.93
C ALA A 307 6.47 -31.65 14.23
N PRO A 308 6.59 -31.46 12.91
CA PRO A 308 5.71 -30.58 12.15
C PRO A 308 4.25 -31.02 12.25
N GLN A 309 3.34 -30.06 12.35
CA GLN A 309 1.90 -30.26 12.39
C GLN A 309 1.27 -30.20 10.99
N LEU A 310 2.00 -29.69 10.00
CA LEU A 310 1.62 -29.75 8.59
C LEU A 310 2.20 -30.98 7.87
N GLN A 311 1.61 -31.30 6.71
CA GLN A 311 2.20 -32.25 5.78
C GLN A 311 3.42 -31.62 5.11
N CYS A 312 4.61 -32.12 5.43
CA CYS A 312 5.84 -31.59 4.84
C CYS A 312 5.82 -31.65 3.31
N PRO A 313 6.45 -30.68 2.63
CA PRO A 313 6.61 -30.71 1.18
C PRO A 313 7.46 -31.92 0.76
N THR A 314 7.53 -32.18 -0.53
CA THR A 314 8.41 -33.22 -1.08
C THR A 314 9.43 -32.56 -2.03
N PRO A 315 10.74 -32.56 -1.69
CA PRO A 315 11.35 -33.07 -0.44
C PRO A 315 10.99 -32.23 0.80
N ALA A 316 11.16 -32.78 2.00
CA ALA A 316 10.72 -32.17 3.26
C ALA A 316 11.38 -30.81 3.57
N ASP A 317 12.59 -30.60 3.06
CA ASP A 317 13.36 -29.37 3.17
C ASP A 317 13.11 -28.35 2.05
N ALA A 318 12.19 -28.63 1.10
CA ALA A 318 11.98 -27.77 -0.07
C ALA A 318 11.49 -26.34 0.26
N ALA A 319 10.90 -26.14 1.45
CA ALA A 319 10.32 -24.87 1.87
C ALA A 319 11.17 -24.12 2.92
N TRP A 320 12.38 -24.59 3.22
CA TRP A 320 13.30 -23.94 4.15
C TRP A 320 14.70 -23.84 3.54
N ARG A 321 15.23 -22.62 3.44
CA ARG A 321 16.55 -22.34 2.86
C ARG A 321 17.49 -21.80 3.94
N PRO A 322 18.41 -22.64 4.46
CA PRO A 322 19.47 -22.16 5.36
C PRO A 322 20.26 -21.00 4.74
N GLY A 323 20.60 -20.00 5.55
CA GLY A 323 21.22 -18.73 5.13
C GLY A 323 20.24 -17.68 4.58
N ILE A 324 18.97 -18.01 4.37
CA ILE A 324 17.90 -17.08 3.97
C ILE A 324 16.82 -17.05 5.05
N ASP A 325 16.16 -18.19 5.28
CA ASP A 325 14.95 -18.28 6.09
C ASP A 325 15.27 -18.27 7.60
N ASP A 326 16.54 -18.46 7.95
CA ASP A 326 17.14 -18.31 9.29
C ASP A 326 17.68 -16.89 9.57
N GLN A 327 17.53 -15.96 8.64
CA GLN A 327 18.04 -14.60 8.81
C GLN A 327 17.06 -13.72 9.60
N PRO A 328 17.54 -12.72 10.37
CA PRO A 328 16.68 -11.87 11.19
C PRO A 328 15.54 -11.21 10.42
N TRP A 329 15.80 -10.79 9.17
CA TRP A 329 14.81 -10.14 8.32
C TRP A 329 13.65 -11.02 7.90
N ARG A 330 13.80 -12.35 7.96
CA ARG A 330 12.74 -13.34 7.73
C ARG A 330 11.92 -13.61 8.99
N SER A 331 12.37 -13.19 10.16
CA SER A 331 11.68 -13.35 11.44
C SER A 331 10.85 -12.10 11.77
N ASN A 332 10.12 -11.58 10.77
CA ASN A 332 9.21 -10.45 10.96
C ASN A 332 7.81 -10.81 10.45
N GLY A 333 6.87 -9.94 10.78
CA GLY A 333 5.50 -9.96 10.30
C GLY A 333 5.33 -9.64 8.82
N ASN A 334 4.07 -9.47 8.47
CA ASN A 334 3.61 -9.11 7.14
C ASN A 334 2.70 -7.91 7.35
N THR A 335 3.27 -6.72 7.31
CA THR A 335 2.57 -5.50 7.68
C THR A 335 1.63 -5.13 6.54
N PHE A 336 0.33 -5.20 6.81
CA PHE A 336 -0.72 -4.88 5.85
C PHE A 336 -0.94 -3.36 5.74
N SER A 337 -0.90 -2.66 6.86
CA SER A 337 -1.09 -1.22 6.92
C SER A 337 -0.53 -0.69 8.23
N THR A 338 -0.08 0.55 8.22
CA THR A 338 0.40 1.27 9.40
C THR A 338 -0.43 2.53 9.56
N PHE A 339 -1.11 2.65 10.71
CA PHE A 339 -1.72 3.90 11.14
C PHE A 339 -0.69 4.71 11.93
N CYS A 340 -0.71 6.03 11.75
CA CYS A 340 0.12 6.96 12.50
C CYS A 340 -0.74 8.02 13.19
N GLY A 341 -0.43 8.31 14.44
CA GLY A 341 -1.08 9.36 15.21
C GLY A 341 -0.71 9.26 16.69
N ASP A 342 -0.99 10.30 17.45
CA ASP A 342 -0.83 10.31 18.90
C ASP A 342 -1.86 9.38 19.57
N ILE A 343 -1.47 8.11 19.78
CA ILE A 343 -2.37 7.07 20.27
C ILE A 343 -2.53 7.18 21.79
N ASP A 344 -1.47 7.58 22.50
CA ASP A 344 -1.45 7.64 23.96
C ASP A 344 -1.63 9.05 24.56
N GLY A 345 -1.72 10.08 23.72
CA GLY A 345 -1.99 11.46 24.10
C GLY A 345 -0.78 12.20 24.65
N ASP A 346 0.45 11.75 24.35
CA ASP A 346 1.67 12.37 24.84
C ASP A 346 2.22 13.49 23.94
N GLY A 347 1.53 13.76 22.84
CA GLY A 347 1.87 14.80 21.86
C GLY A 347 2.87 14.35 20.80
N ARG A 348 3.30 13.08 20.80
CA ARG A 348 4.09 12.50 19.70
C ARG A 348 3.28 11.49 18.92
N ASN A 349 3.57 11.38 17.64
CA ASN A 349 2.93 10.38 16.81
C ASN A 349 3.49 8.98 17.12
N ASP A 350 2.59 8.05 17.44
CA ASP A 350 2.83 6.61 17.57
C ASP A 350 2.43 5.90 16.28
N LEU A 351 2.74 4.60 16.19
CA LEU A 351 2.32 3.75 15.10
C LEU A 351 1.44 2.59 15.58
N TYR A 352 0.47 2.20 14.78
CA TYR A 352 -0.19 0.90 14.88
C TYR A 352 0.03 0.11 13.61
N ASN A 353 0.73 -1.02 13.74
CA ASN A 353 0.97 -1.98 12.66
C ASN A 353 -0.13 -3.05 12.64
N ALA A 354 -0.88 -3.09 11.54
CA ALA A 354 -1.78 -4.18 11.22
C ALA A 354 -0.98 -5.32 10.56
N GLU A 355 -0.81 -6.44 11.23
CA GLU A 355 0.05 -7.55 10.79
C GLU A 355 -0.76 -8.79 10.38
N ILE A 356 -0.25 -9.53 9.40
CA ILE A 356 -0.75 -10.87 9.08
C ILE A 356 0.11 -11.91 9.81
N HIS A 357 -0.40 -12.39 10.94
CA HIS A 357 0.20 -13.51 11.67
C HIS A 357 -0.12 -14.84 11.00
N HIS A 358 0.92 -15.54 10.54
CA HIS A 358 0.77 -16.87 9.98
C HIS A 358 1.08 -17.92 11.04
N TRP A 359 0.11 -18.80 11.33
CA TRP A 359 0.29 -19.87 12.31
C TRP A 359 1.50 -20.77 12.01
N TRP A 360 1.80 -21.04 10.74
CA TRP A 360 2.92 -21.87 10.32
C TRP A 360 4.28 -21.20 10.49
N ALA A 361 4.30 -19.86 10.57
CA ALA A 361 5.54 -19.12 10.75
C ALA A 361 6.03 -19.16 12.21
N GLY A 362 5.14 -19.52 13.14
CA GLY A 362 5.45 -19.66 14.55
C GLY A 362 5.47 -18.32 15.29
N ALA A 363 6.20 -18.29 16.39
CA ALA A 363 6.29 -17.15 17.30
C ALA A 363 7.01 -15.94 16.68
N ALA A 364 7.97 -16.16 15.78
CA ALA A 364 8.72 -15.11 15.08
C ALA A 364 7.97 -14.42 13.92
N SER A 365 6.66 -14.66 13.80
CA SER A 365 5.82 -13.80 12.96
C SER A 365 5.22 -12.73 13.86
N ASP A 366 5.38 -11.47 13.49
CA ASP A 366 4.88 -10.37 14.31
C ASP A 366 3.35 -10.40 14.34
N SER A 367 2.81 -10.03 15.49
CA SER A 367 1.39 -9.78 15.67
C SER A 367 1.10 -8.30 15.51
N SER A 368 -0.17 -7.95 15.30
CA SER A 368 -0.58 -6.54 15.32
C SER A 368 -0.15 -5.87 16.61
N GLN A 369 0.48 -4.71 16.47
CA GLN A 369 1.16 -4.05 17.58
C GLN A 369 1.07 -2.53 17.48
N VAL A 370 1.03 -1.89 18.65
CA VAL A 370 1.26 -0.46 18.79
C VAL A 370 2.76 -0.28 19.06
N LEU A 371 3.42 0.54 18.26
CA LEU A 371 4.79 0.98 18.49
C LEU A 371 4.74 2.39 19.06
N ARG A 372 5.17 2.53 20.31
CA ARG A 372 5.15 3.81 21.01
C ARG A 372 6.40 4.61 20.69
N ASN A 373 6.21 5.87 20.36
CA ASN A 373 7.29 6.80 20.12
C ASN A 373 7.77 7.41 21.43
N VAL A 374 8.74 6.77 22.06
CA VAL A 374 9.26 7.17 23.36
C VAL A 374 10.45 8.12 23.21
N SER A 375 10.47 9.21 23.98
CA SER A 375 11.54 10.22 23.90
C SER A 375 12.94 9.64 24.11
N GLY A 376 13.86 9.85 23.16
CA GLY A 376 15.29 9.56 23.31
C GLY A 376 15.95 8.95 22.08
N ALA A 377 17.21 8.52 22.21
CA ALA A 377 17.97 7.82 21.16
C ALA A 377 17.48 6.36 20.92
N GLU A 378 16.38 5.96 21.56
CA GLU A 378 15.93 4.57 21.64
C GLU A 378 14.89 4.18 20.57
N GLY A 379 14.37 5.14 19.79
CA GLY A 379 13.44 4.87 18.68
C GLY A 379 12.03 4.44 19.12
N LEU A 380 11.27 3.85 18.18
CA LEU A 380 9.94 3.28 18.44
C LEU A 380 10.09 1.97 19.24
N ARG A 381 9.15 1.70 20.17
CA ARG A 381 9.18 0.53 21.06
C ARG A 381 7.85 -0.20 21.20
#